data_AF-B0WVK8-F1
#
_entry.id   AF-B0WVK8-F1
#
_cell.length_a   1.000
_cell.length_b   1.000
_cell.length_c   1.000
_cell.angle_alpha   90.00
_cell.angle_beta   90.00
_cell.angle_gamma   90.00
#
_symmetry.space_group_name_H-M   'P 1'
#
loop_
_entity.id
_entity.type
_entity.pdbx_description
1 polymer ?
#
loop_
_entity_poly.entity_id
_entity_poly.type
_entity_poly.pdbx_seq_one_letter_code
_entity_poly.pdbx_strand_id
1 'polypeptide(L)'
;MGFITRITLLLVLVAAVTPQTIKTLVDECKKSVPISAELEKSFLELKFPPEEKTTHCLFNCIGEMLQLFDSKTGANLKNIRVLLMAHEEDLTEDHRKCVAEAEKKEPGEEECLMAYRVYKCFEEDFGAVMKKESEKATTTEEGEE
;
A
#
# COMPACT_ATOMS: atom_id res chain seq x y z
N MET A 1 2.11 -40.62 -24.74
CA MET A 1 1.37 -40.09 -23.57
C MET A 1 2.14 -38.90 -23.03
N GLY A 2 1.62 -37.69 -23.26
CA GLY A 2 2.28 -36.45 -22.88
C GLY A 2 2.00 -36.11 -21.42
N PHE A 3 3.05 -35.85 -20.66
CA PHE A 3 2.95 -35.12 -19.40
C PHE A 3 3.37 -33.68 -19.71
N ILE A 4 2.40 -32.90 -20.19
CA ILE A 4 2.48 -31.44 -20.10
C ILE A 4 2.22 -31.14 -18.63
N THR A 5 3.25 -31.23 -17.79
CA THR A 5 3.19 -30.66 -16.46
C THR A 5 3.26 -29.16 -16.67
N ARG A 6 2.08 -28.54 -16.83
CA ARG A 6 1.91 -27.11 -16.69
C ARG A 6 2.37 -26.77 -15.27
N ILE A 7 3.64 -26.42 -15.13
CA ILE A 7 4.13 -25.69 -13.96
C ILE A 7 3.40 -24.37 -14.04
N THR A 8 2.26 -24.32 -13.37
CA THR A 8 1.52 -23.10 -13.10
C THR A 8 2.49 -22.19 -12.35
N LEU A 9 2.95 -21.17 -13.07
CA LEU A 9 3.57 -19.97 -12.57
C LEU A 9 2.61 -19.30 -11.58
N LEU A 10 2.49 -19.84 -10.37
CA LEU A 10 1.95 -19.09 -9.24
C LEU A 10 3.12 -18.28 -8.70
N LEU A 11 3.34 -17.13 -9.34
CA LEU A 11 4.01 -15.99 -8.74
C LEU A 11 3.22 -15.60 -7.49
N VAL A 12 3.51 -16.25 -6.37
CA VAL A 12 3.20 -15.69 -5.07
C VAL A 12 4.31 -14.68 -4.78
N LEU A 13 4.24 -13.53 -5.45
CA LEU A 13 4.96 -12.35 -4.97
C LEU A 13 4.18 -11.81 -3.78
N VAL A 14 4.29 -12.49 -2.63
CA VAL A 14 4.09 -11.81 -1.36
C VAL A 14 5.43 -11.13 -1.08
N ALA A 15 5.66 -10.03 -1.79
CA ALA A 15 6.70 -9.11 -1.39
C ALA A 15 6.13 -8.35 -0.19
N ALA A 16 6.80 -8.47 0.95
CA ALA A 16 6.76 -7.40 1.95
C ALA A 16 6.91 -6.07 1.20
N VAL A 17 6.08 -5.07 1.50
CA VAL A 17 6.33 -3.72 0.96
C VAL A 17 7.61 -3.21 1.60
N THR A 18 8.71 -3.37 0.88
CA THR A 18 10.03 -2.85 1.23
C THR A 18 10.19 -1.42 0.67
N PRO A 19 11.17 -0.62 1.12
CA PRO A 19 11.47 0.68 0.50
C PRO A 19 11.71 0.59 -1.02
N GLN A 20 12.29 -0.52 -1.49
CA GLN A 20 12.48 -0.80 -2.92
C GLN A 20 11.14 -1.05 -3.65
N THR A 21 10.16 -1.59 -2.94
CA THR A 21 8.79 -1.77 -3.44
C THR A 21 8.08 -0.43 -3.56
N ILE A 22 8.24 0.49 -2.60
CA ILE A 22 7.66 1.85 -2.66
C ILE A 22 8.20 2.62 -3.87
N LYS A 23 9.51 2.61 -4.10
CA LYS A 23 10.08 3.28 -5.28
C LYS A 23 9.47 2.75 -6.58
N THR A 24 9.35 1.42 -6.70
CA THR A 24 8.77 0.78 -7.89
C THR A 24 7.31 1.18 -8.09
N LEU A 25 6.52 1.22 -7.01
CA LEU A 25 5.13 1.64 -7.03
C LEU A 25 4.98 3.12 -7.43
N VAL A 26 5.81 4.00 -6.87
CA VAL A 26 5.81 5.43 -7.22
C VAL A 26 6.24 5.64 -8.68
N ASP A 27 7.27 4.91 -9.15
CA ASP A 27 7.73 4.97 -10.54
C ASP A 27 6.66 4.53 -11.54
N GLU A 28 5.85 3.54 -11.18
CA GLU A 28 4.73 3.11 -12.03
C GLU A 28 3.60 4.13 -12.00
N CYS A 29 3.18 4.55 -10.80
CA CYS A 29 2.04 5.44 -10.65
C CYS A 29 2.29 6.83 -11.22
N LYS A 30 3.53 7.33 -11.21
CA LYS A 30 3.85 8.66 -11.77
C LYS A 30 3.71 8.75 -13.28
N LYS A 31 3.58 7.62 -13.98
CA LYS A 31 3.26 7.60 -15.43
C LYS A 31 1.84 8.12 -15.71
N SER A 32 0.94 8.02 -14.73
CA SER A 32 -0.47 8.43 -14.85
C SER A 32 -0.82 9.59 -13.91
N VAL A 33 -0.15 9.69 -12.76
CA VAL A 33 -0.31 10.76 -11.78
C VAL A 33 0.92 11.66 -11.86
N PRO A 34 0.88 12.82 -12.55
CA PRO A 34 2.04 13.69 -12.62
C PRO A 34 2.36 14.25 -11.23
N ILE A 35 3.54 13.92 -10.70
CA ILE A 35 4.04 14.37 -9.40
C ILE A 35 5.30 15.21 -9.55
N SER A 36 5.54 16.10 -8.60
CA SER A 36 6.79 16.85 -8.51
C SER A 36 7.93 15.94 -7.99
N ALA A 37 9.17 16.30 -8.29
CA ALA A 37 10.34 15.61 -7.73
C ALA A 37 10.39 15.71 -6.19
N GLU A 38 9.83 16.79 -5.62
CA GLU A 38 9.71 16.98 -4.18
C GLU A 38 8.72 15.99 -3.57
N LEU A 39 7.54 15.83 -4.19
CA LEU A 39 6.54 14.88 -3.74
C LEU A 39 7.04 13.44 -3.88
N GLU A 40 7.70 13.11 -5.00
CA GLU A 40 8.37 11.81 -5.18
C GLU A 40 9.36 11.53 -4.03
N LYS A 41 10.24 12.49 -3.74
CA LYS A 41 11.19 12.36 -2.63
C LYS A 41 10.49 12.16 -1.29
N SER A 42 9.42 12.90 -1.02
CA SER A 42 8.67 12.76 0.23
C SER A 42 8.09 11.35 0.41
N PHE A 43 7.54 10.75 -0.64
CA PHE A 43 7.04 9.38 -0.61
C PHE A 43 8.14 8.35 -0.33
N LEU A 44 9.32 8.54 -0.92
CA LEU A 44 10.49 7.68 -0.65
C LEU A 44 11.01 7.82 0.79
N GLU A 45 10.78 8.98 1.42
CA GLU A 45 11.07 9.25 2.83
C GLU A 45 9.90 8.88 3.76
N LEU A 46 8.82 8.25 3.25
CA LEU A 46 7.60 7.92 3.99
C LEU A 46 6.89 9.12 4.62
N LYS A 47 6.98 10.28 3.95
CA LYS A 47 6.28 11.51 4.32
C LYS A 47 5.20 11.77 3.28
N PHE A 48 3.96 11.86 3.73
CA PHE A 48 2.81 11.93 2.83
C PHE A 48 2.00 13.21 3.11
N PRO A 49 2.22 14.30 2.35
CA PRO A 49 1.54 15.57 2.57
C PRO A 49 0.02 15.44 2.36
N PRO A 50 -0.83 15.59 3.39
CA PRO A 50 -2.29 15.37 3.30
C PRO A 50 -3.01 16.42 2.47
N GLU A 51 -2.44 17.63 2.34
CA GLU A 51 -3.12 18.74 1.66
C GLU A 51 -2.97 18.67 0.12
N GLU A 52 -2.10 17.79 -0.37
CA GLU A 52 -1.83 17.65 -1.79
C GLU A 52 -2.74 16.61 -2.43
N LYS A 53 -3.60 17.04 -3.38
CA LYS A 53 -4.41 16.13 -4.20
C LYS A 53 -3.60 15.03 -4.88
N THR A 54 -2.39 15.38 -5.30
CA THR A 54 -1.43 14.45 -5.91
C THR A 54 -1.02 13.34 -4.95
N THR A 55 -0.90 13.61 -3.64
CA THR A 55 -0.72 12.57 -2.61
C THR A 55 -1.89 11.59 -2.63
N HIS A 56 -3.12 12.09 -2.60
CA HIS A 56 -4.32 11.25 -2.61
C HIS A 56 -4.37 10.34 -3.84
N CYS A 57 -4.10 10.89 -5.02
CA CYS A 57 -4.11 10.11 -6.26
C CYS A 57 -2.96 9.11 -6.33
N LEU A 58 -1.82 9.39 -5.71
CA LEU A 58 -0.75 8.42 -5.62
C LEU A 58 -1.14 7.25 -4.70
N PHE A 59 -1.78 7.51 -3.55
CA PHE A 59 -2.36 6.45 -2.72
C PHE A 59 -3.43 5.65 -3.44
N ASN A 60 -4.30 6.30 -4.22
CA ASN A 60 -5.30 5.59 -5.01
C ASN A 60 -4.65 4.64 -6.02
N CYS A 61 -3.69 5.13 -6.80
CA CYS A 61 -2.98 4.30 -7.78
C CYS A 61 -2.25 3.12 -7.13
N ILE A 62 -1.51 3.38 -6.04
CA ILE A 62 -0.78 2.33 -5.31
C ILE A 62 -1.76 1.30 -4.72
N GLY A 63 -2.87 1.78 -4.15
CA GLY A 63 -3.93 0.95 -3.60
C GLY A 63 -4.58 0.04 -4.64
N GLU A 64 -4.83 0.55 -5.85
CA GLU A 64 -5.35 -0.25 -6.97
C GLU A 64 -4.32 -1.27 -7.47
N MET A 65 -3.05 -0.87 -7.62
CA MET A 65 -1.96 -1.77 -8.03
C MET A 65 -1.78 -2.96 -7.07
N LEU A 66 -1.87 -2.69 -5.77
CA LEU A 66 -1.74 -3.69 -4.72
C LEU A 66 -3.07 -4.38 -4.39
N GLN A 67 -4.15 -4.02 -5.08
CA GLN A 67 -5.50 -4.54 -4.83
C GLN A 67 -5.95 -4.36 -3.36
N LEU A 68 -5.49 -3.29 -2.71
CA LEU A 68 -5.92 -2.87 -1.38
C LEU A 68 -7.26 -2.14 -1.43
N PHE A 69 -7.57 -1.61 -2.61
CA PHE A 69 -8.69 -0.73 -2.85
C PHE A 69 -9.26 -0.97 -4.25
N ASP A 70 -10.59 -0.90 -4.36
CA ASP A 70 -11.33 -0.90 -5.61
C ASP A 70 -12.36 0.24 -5.55
N SER A 71 -12.39 1.09 -6.59
CA SER A 71 -13.25 2.27 -6.66
C SER A 71 -14.76 1.98 -6.65
N LYS A 72 -15.16 0.73 -6.88
CA LYS A 72 -16.56 0.28 -6.87
C LYS A 72 -16.91 -0.50 -5.60
N THR A 73 -15.97 -1.25 -5.04
CA THR A 73 -16.24 -2.15 -3.90
C THR A 73 -15.61 -1.73 -2.59
N GLY A 74 -14.77 -0.68 -2.58
CA GLY A 74 -14.11 -0.18 -1.37
C GLY A 74 -12.79 -0.90 -1.06
N ALA A 75 -12.38 -0.82 0.20
CA ALA A 75 -11.16 -1.38 0.74
C ALA A 75 -11.23 -2.91 0.83
N ASN A 76 -10.13 -3.56 0.43
CA ASN A 76 -9.93 -4.99 0.58
C ASN A 76 -9.18 -5.28 1.88
N LEU A 77 -9.92 -5.39 2.99
CA LEU A 77 -9.34 -5.66 4.32
C LEU A 77 -8.48 -6.92 4.37
N LYS A 78 -8.76 -7.93 3.54
CA LYS A 78 -7.94 -9.13 3.46
C LYS A 78 -6.55 -8.81 2.90
N ASN A 79 -6.47 -8.05 1.83
CA ASN A 79 -5.18 -7.68 1.23
C ASN A 79 -4.43 -6.67 2.10
N ILE A 80 -5.13 -5.73 2.73
CA ILE A 80 -4.55 -4.82 3.73
C ILE A 80 -3.93 -5.62 4.89
N ARG A 81 -4.64 -6.62 5.42
CA ARG A 81 -4.10 -7.50 6.46
C ARG A 81 -2.80 -8.19 6.02
N VAL A 82 -2.77 -8.72 4.79
CA VAL A 82 -1.59 -9.39 4.23
C VAL A 82 -0.44 -8.40 4.08
N LEU A 83 -0.71 -7.20 3.58
CA LEU A 83 0.27 -6.11 3.46
C LEU A 83 0.89 -5.77 4.82
N LEU A 84 0.05 -5.63 5.84
CA LEU A 84 0.47 -5.28 7.20
C LEU A 84 1.17 -6.43 7.95
N MET A 85 1.30 -7.61 7.33
CA MET A 85 1.75 -8.85 7.97
C MET A 85 0.97 -9.15 9.26
N ALA A 86 -0.30 -8.75 9.28
CA ALA A 86 -1.16 -8.79 10.45
C ALA A 86 -1.90 -10.14 10.56
N HIS A 87 -2.13 -10.58 11.79
CA HIS A 87 -3.08 -11.66 12.07
C HIS A 87 -4.52 -11.16 11.93
N GLU A 88 -5.49 -12.07 11.89
CA GLU A 88 -6.90 -11.67 11.71
C GLU A 88 -7.42 -10.88 12.92
N GLU A 89 -6.95 -11.23 14.11
CA GLU A 89 -7.24 -10.52 15.36
C GLU A 89 -6.67 -9.09 15.42
N ASP A 90 -5.64 -8.78 14.63
CA ASP A 90 -5.00 -7.45 14.63
C ASP A 90 -5.84 -6.40 13.87
N LEU A 91 -6.75 -6.85 13.00
CA LEU A 91 -7.76 -5.98 12.39
C LEU A 91 -8.93 -5.76 13.36
N THR A 92 -8.68 -4.84 14.29
CA THR A 92 -9.64 -4.41 15.32
C THR A 92 -10.96 -3.90 14.75
N GLU A 93 -11.98 -3.86 15.62
CA GLU A 93 -13.26 -3.25 15.28
C GLU A 93 -13.12 -1.74 14.95
N ASP A 94 -12.15 -1.07 15.54
CA ASP A 94 -11.89 0.35 15.29
C ASP A 94 -11.33 0.58 13.87
N HIS A 95 -10.46 -0.32 13.38
CA HIS A 95 -10.04 -0.30 11.98
C HIS A 95 -11.22 -0.46 11.03
N ARG A 96 -12.13 -1.41 11.32
CA ARG A 96 -13.31 -1.66 10.48
C ARG A 96 -14.26 -0.46 10.45
N LYS A 97 -14.50 0.17 11.61
CA LYS A 97 -15.31 1.39 11.70
C LYS A 97 -14.67 2.56 10.96
N CYS A 98 -13.36 2.76 11.12
CA CYS A 98 -12.64 3.80 10.42
C CYS A 98 -12.77 3.64 8.90
N VAL A 99 -12.58 2.42 8.38
CA VAL A 99 -12.73 2.13 6.93
C VAL A 99 -14.16 2.40 6.46
N ALA A 100 -15.17 1.94 7.19
CA ALA A 100 -16.57 2.16 6.84
C ALA A 100 -16.93 3.67 6.78
N GLU A 101 -16.33 4.50 7.64
CA GLU A 101 -16.47 5.95 7.57
C GLU A 101 -15.67 6.56 6.42
N ALA A 102 -14.44 6.10 6.19
CA ALA A 102 -13.57 6.56 5.12
C ALA A 102 -14.18 6.32 3.72
N GLU A 103 -14.92 5.23 3.56
CA GLU A 103 -15.59 4.84 2.31
C GLU A 103 -16.84 5.67 1.98
N LYS A 104 -17.35 6.46 2.94
CA LYS A 104 -18.47 7.36 2.66
C LYS A 104 -17.99 8.43 1.70
N LYS A 105 -18.58 8.45 0.51
CA LYS A 105 -18.31 9.43 -0.53
C LYS A 105 -19.34 10.55 -0.49
N GLU A 106 -18.86 11.79 -0.35
CA GLU A 106 -19.70 12.97 -0.46
C GLU A 106 -19.92 13.37 -1.94
N PRO A 107 -21.06 13.96 -2.30
CA PRO A 107 -21.28 14.49 -3.65
C PRO A 107 -20.22 15.54 -4.02
N GLY A 108 -19.57 15.34 -5.17
CA GLY A 108 -18.52 16.25 -5.65
C GLY A 108 -17.14 16.01 -5.04
N GLU A 109 -17.00 14.97 -4.21
CA GLU A 109 -15.72 14.58 -3.64
C GLU A 109 -14.71 14.10 -4.70
N GLU A 110 -13.45 14.42 -4.48
CA GLU A 110 -12.34 14.01 -5.33
C GLU A 110 -12.20 12.49 -5.37
N GLU A 111 -12.06 11.92 -6.57
CA GLU A 111 -12.04 10.47 -6.80
C GLU A 111 -10.97 9.73 -5.98
N CYS A 112 -9.83 10.39 -5.73
CA CYS A 112 -8.68 9.81 -5.05
C CYS A 112 -8.73 9.92 -3.52
N LEU A 113 -9.59 10.78 -2.95
CA LEU A 113 -9.54 11.13 -1.53
C LEU A 113 -9.90 9.94 -0.64
N MET A 114 -10.80 9.09 -1.09
CA MET A 114 -11.24 7.91 -0.33
C MET A 114 -10.08 6.95 -0.04
N ALA A 115 -9.23 6.66 -1.03
CA ALA A 115 -8.08 5.78 -0.85
C ALA A 115 -7.10 6.33 0.20
N TYR A 116 -6.91 7.65 0.23
CA TYR A 116 -6.10 8.29 1.26
C TYR A 116 -6.74 8.17 2.65
N ARG A 117 -8.06 8.37 2.78
CA ARG A 117 -8.74 8.17 4.08
C ARG A 117 -8.64 6.73 4.58
N VAL A 118 -8.76 5.75 3.69
CA VAL A 118 -8.56 4.33 4.03
C VAL A 118 -7.12 4.11 4.51
N TYR A 119 -6.11 4.67 3.85
CA TYR A 119 -4.73 4.61 4.33
C TYR A 119 -4.59 5.18 5.75
N LYS A 120 -5.23 6.32 6.05
CA LYS A 120 -5.17 6.95 7.38
C LYS A 120 -5.72 6.07 8.49
N CYS A 121 -6.60 5.12 8.20
CA CYS A 121 -7.05 4.14 9.17
C CYS A 121 -5.97 3.15 9.61
N PHE A 122 -4.90 2.99 8.82
CA PHE A 122 -3.82 2.01 9.03
C PHE A 122 -2.42 2.66 9.02
N GLU A 123 -2.33 3.99 9.15
CA GLU A 123 -1.06 4.71 9.02
C GLU A 123 -0.03 4.25 10.06
N GLU A 124 -0.47 4.04 11.31
CA GLU A 124 0.40 3.58 12.38
C GLU A 124 0.91 2.15 12.13
N ASP A 125 0.02 1.25 11.69
CA ASP A 125 0.39 -0.13 11.35
C ASP A 125 1.37 -0.18 10.18
N PHE A 126 1.11 0.60 9.13
CA PHE A 126 1.98 0.71 7.98
C PHE A 126 3.36 1.26 8.39
N GLY A 127 3.39 2.30 9.21
CA GLY A 127 4.63 2.86 9.76
C GLY A 127 5.43 1.82 10.56
N ALA A 128 4.76 0.98 11.35
CA ALA A 128 5.39 -0.09 12.11
C ALA A 128 6.01 -1.18 11.21
N VAL A 129 5.33 -1.56 10.13
CA VAL A 129 5.87 -2.52 9.13
C VAL A 129 7.08 -1.94 8.43
N MET A 130 7.00 -0.70 7.93
CA MET A 130 8.12 -0.06 7.24
C MET A 130 9.35 0.09 8.13
N LYS A 131 9.15 0.42 9.41
CA LYS A 131 10.26 0.50 10.38
C LYS A 131 10.95 -0.86 10.53
N LYS A 132 10.19 -1.95 10.73
CA LYS A 132 10.76 -3.31 10.84
C LYS A 132 11.55 -3.71 9.59
N GLU A 133 11.03 -3.42 8.40
CA GLU A 133 11.73 -3.71 7.14
C GLU A 133 13.02 -2.90 6.99
N SER A 134 13.04 -1.64 7.46
CA SER A 134 14.26 -0.82 7.47
C SER A 134 15.34 -1.37 8.41
N GLU A 135 14.95 -1.91 9.57
CA GLU A 135 15.87 -2.50 10.56
C GLU A 135 16.44 -3.86 10.07
N LYS A 136 15.62 -4.62 9.33
CA LYS A 136 16.02 -5.90 8.72
C LYS A 136 17.03 -5.71 7.58
N ALA A 137 16.90 -4.62 6.81
CA ALA A 137 17.87 -4.28 5.77
C ALA A 137 19.27 -4.02 6.35
N THR A 138 19.36 -3.43 7.55
CA THR A 138 20.63 -3.12 8.23
C THR A 138 21.31 -4.35 8.86
N THR A 139 20.55 -5.40 9.18
CA THR A 139 21.07 -6.60 9.86
C THR A 139 21.50 -7.72 8.89
N THR A 140 21.25 -7.56 7.60
CA THR A 140 21.65 -8.54 6.58
C THR A 140 23.11 -8.36 6.13
N GLU A 141 23.81 -7.31 6.58
CA GLU A 141 25.24 -7.08 6.29
C GLU A 141 26.21 -7.78 7.27
N GLU A 142 25.73 -8.45 8.34
CA GLU A 142 26.58 -9.11 9.36
C GLU A 142 26.49 -10.65 9.38
N GLY A 143 26.23 -11.29 8.24
CA GLY A 143 25.99 -12.74 8.18
C GLY A 143 26.52 -13.44 6.94
N GLU A 144 27.77 -13.17 6.54
CA GLU A 144 28.51 -14.02 5.60
C GLU A 144 29.94 -14.22 6.12
N GLU A 145 30.12 -15.21 7.00
CA GLU A 145 31.39 -15.93 7.20
C GLU A 145 31.12 -17.43 7.36
#